data_AF-A0A2V8M520-F1
#
_entry.id   AF-A0A2V8M520-F1
#
_cell.length_a   1.000
_cell.length_b   1.000
_cell.length_c   1.000
_cell.angle_alpha   90.00
_cell.angle_beta   90.00
_cell.angle_gamma   90.00
#
_symmetry.space_group_name_H-M   'P 1'
#
loop_
_entity.id
_entity.type
_entity.pdbx_description
1 polymer ?
#
loop_
_entity_poly.entity_id
_entity_poly.type
_entity_poly.pdbx_seq_one_letter_code
_entity_poly.pdbx_strand_id
1 'polypeptide(L)'
;MSSIEGIKIIQLKKVANERGHLLEIQRNDDPLYPGFGQAYITCNLPGVIKAWYRHRKQFDQIALIKGGLTLVLFDSRGRQRTVVFTAP
;
A
#
# COMPACT_ATOMS: atom_id res chain seq x y z
N MET A 1 -17.41 -3.94 -2.18
CA MET A 1 -16.39 -3.23 -1.38
C MET A 1 -16.61 -1.73 -1.55
N SER A 2 -16.85 -1.02 -0.46
CA SER A 2 -17.04 0.44 -0.43
C SER A 2 -15.76 1.13 -0.88
N SER A 3 -15.69 1.54 -2.14
CA SER A 3 -14.49 2.17 -2.71
C SER A 3 -14.43 3.66 -2.34
N ILE A 4 -13.22 4.12 -1.99
CA ILE A 4 -12.83 5.52 -2.08
C ILE A 4 -12.24 5.69 -3.47
N GLU A 5 -12.70 6.70 -4.21
CA GLU A 5 -12.22 6.98 -5.56
C GLU A 5 -10.72 7.35 -5.55
N GLY A 6 -9.95 6.78 -6.47
CA GLY A 6 -8.50 6.99 -6.58
C GLY A 6 -7.66 5.91 -5.92
N ILE A 7 -8.26 4.96 -5.19
CA ILE A 7 -7.54 3.79 -4.66
C ILE A 7 -7.46 2.71 -5.74
N LYS A 8 -6.26 2.16 -5.92
CA LYS A 8 -6.00 0.93 -6.68
C LYS A 8 -5.43 -0.12 -5.74
N ILE A 9 -5.97 -1.34 -5.82
CA ILE A 9 -5.50 -2.49 -5.05
C ILE A 9 -4.99 -3.50 -6.05
N ILE A 10 -3.74 -3.88 -5.90
CA ILE A 10 -3.06 -4.83 -6.78
C ILE A 10 -2.64 -6.02 -5.91
N GLN A 11 -3.07 -7.21 -6.28
CA GLN A 11 -2.58 -8.42 -5.65
C GLN A 11 -1.19 -8.74 -6.21
N LEU A 12 -0.15 -8.52 -5.41
CA LEU A 12 1.21 -8.86 -5.81
C LEU A 12 1.40 -10.38 -5.86
N LYS A 13 2.14 -10.86 -6.87
CA LYS A 13 2.48 -12.27 -7.04
C LYS A 13 3.80 -12.58 -6.35
N LYS A 14 3.73 -13.45 -5.33
CA LYS A 14 4.92 -14.01 -4.67
C LYS A 14 5.33 -15.30 -5.36
N VAL A 15 6.45 -15.29 -6.06
CA VAL A 15 6.99 -16.45 -6.80
C VAL A 15 8.00 -17.15 -5.91
N ALA A 16 7.60 -18.26 -5.28
CA ALA A 16 8.46 -19.03 -4.39
C ALA A 16 9.33 -20.05 -5.16
N ASN A 17 10.53 -20.34 -4.63
CA ASN A 17 11.44 -21.38 -5.09
C ASN A 17 12.28 -21.94 -3.92
N GLU A 18 13.19 -22.87 -4.20
CA GLU A 18 14.06 -23.50 -3.21
C GLU A 18 15.01 -22.54 -2.48
N ARG A 19 15.20 -21.32 -3.00
CA ARG A 19 16.06 -20.27 -2.42
C ARG A 19 15.28 -19.19 -1.66
N GLY A 20 13.94 -19.25 -1.65
CA GLY A 20 13.08 -18.24 -1.04
C GLY A 20 11.95 -17.81 -1.98
N HIS A 21 11.84 -16.51 -2.25
CA HIS A 21 10.82 -15.97 -3.15
C HIS A 21 11.24 -14.66 -3.82
N LEU A 22 10.68 -14.42 -5.00
CA LEU A 22 10.65 -13.12 -5.67
C LEU A 22 9.30 -12.46 -5.44
N LEU A 23 9.32 -11.15 -5.16
CA LEU A 23 8.14 -10.29 -5.11
C LEU A 23 8.44 -9.03 -5.91
N GLU A 24 7.85 -8.89 -7.09
CA GLU A 24 7.92 -7.66 -7.87
C GLU A 24 6.91 -6.66 -7.30
N ILE A 25 7.39 -5.53 -6.77
CA ILE A 25 6.54 -4.51 -6.15
C ILE A 25 6.02 -3.50 -7.18
N GLN A 26 6.91 -2.99 -8.03
CA GLN A 26 6.58 -2.01 -9.06
C GLN A 26 7.52 -2.22 -10.24
N ARG A 27 6.96 -2.22 -11.45
CA ARG A 27 7.70 -2.21 -12.69
C ARG A 27 7.41 -0.92 -13.45
N ASN A 28 8.31 -0.50 -14.32
CA ASN A 28 8.13 0.72 -15.13
C ASN A 28 7.16 0.51 -16.30
N ASP A 29 6.89 -0.73 -16.68
CA ASP A 29 5.94 -1.12 -17.72
C ASP A 29 4.52 -1.38 -17.18
N ASP A 30 4.32 -1.26 -15.86
CA ASP A 30 2.99 -1.33 -15.26
C ASP A 30 2.16 -0.10 -15.67
N PRO A 31 0.91 -0.25 -16.15
CA PRO A 31 0.03 0.89 -16.47
C PRO A 31 -0.23 1.85 -15.31
N LEU A 32 -0.03 1.40 -14.06
CA LEU A 32 -0.16 2.19 -12.85
C LEU A 32 1.17 2.79 -12.38
N TYR A 33 2.26 2.61 -13.14
CA TYR A 33 3.56 3.21 -12.83
C TYR A 33 3.50 4.73 -12.98
N PRO A 34 3.70 5.50 -11.90
CA PRO A 34 3.55 6.95 -11.94
C PRO A 34 4.89 7.68 -12.12
N GLY A 35 5.99 6.96 -12.35
CA GLY A 35 7.36 7.47 -12.31
C GLY A 35 8.08 7.15 -10.99
N PHE A 36 9.40 7.37 -10.95
CA PHE A 36 10.21 7.19 -9.74
C PHE A 36 10.45 8.53 -9.05
N GLY A 37 10.20 8.57 -7.73
CA GLY A 37 10.57 9.69 -6.87
C GLY A 37 11.42 9.24 -5.69
N GLN A 38 10.88 8.34 -4.86
CA GLN A 38 11.55 7.80 -3.69
C GLN A 38 11.01 6.40 -3.37
N ALA A 39 11.87 5.53 -2.83
CA ALA A 39 11.48 4.29 -2.20
C ALA A 39 12.11 4.21 -0.81
N TYR A 40 11.33 3.78 0.18
CA TYR A 40 11.81 3.55 1.55
C TYR A 40 11.05 2.38 2.17
N ILE A 41 11.64 1.79 3.21
CA ILE A 41 11.04 0.68 3.95
C ILE A 41 10.81 1.14 5.38
N THR A 42 9.65 0.81 5.93
CA THR A 42 9.33 1.04 7.33
C THR A 42 8.78 -0.23 7.96
N CYS A 43 9.09 -0.42 9.24
CA CYS A 43 8.58 -1.51 10.05
C CYS A 43 7.81 -0.93 11.25
N ASN A 44 6.69 -1.55 11.61
CA ASN A 44 5.94 -1.25 12.82
C ASN A 44 6.07 -2.44 13.77
N LEU A 45 6.31 -2.15 15.05
CA LEU A 45 6.23 -3.17 16.08
C LEU A 45 4.76 -3.54 16.33
N PRO A 46 4.47 -4.76 16.83
CA PRO A 46 3.10 -5.17 17.14
C PRO A 46 2.38 -4.16 18.05
N GLY A 47 1.14 -3.80 17.69
CA GLY A 47 0.32 -2.84 18.43
C GLY A 47 0.65 -1.36 18.18
N VAL A 48 1.74 -1.03 17.47
CA VAL A 48 2.11 0.35 17.17
C VAL A 48 1.36 0.85 15.94
N ILE A 49 0.64 1.97 16.11
CA ILE A 49 -0.08 2.64 15.04
C ILE A 49 0.74 3.86 14.58
N LYS A 50 0.99 3.93 13.27
CA LYS A 50 1.58 5.10 12.61
C LYS A 50 0.47 5.84 11.85
N ALA A 51 -0.09 6.87 12.47
CA ALA A 51 -1.14 7.70 11.91
C ALA A 51 -1.21 9.06 12.63
N TRP A 52 -1.78 10.11 12.04
CA TRP A 52 -2.32 10.20 10.67
C TRP A 52 -1.30 10.84 9.73
N TYR A 53 -1.26 10.38 8.47
CA TYR A 53 -0.47 11.01 7.42
C TYR A 53 -1.38 11.49 6.29
N ARG A 54 -1.11 12.70 5.80
CA ARG A 54 -1.75 13.25 4.60
C ARG A 54 -0.70 13.99 3.79
N HIS A 55 -0.52 13.57 2.55
CA HIS A 55 0.36 14.25 1.60
C HIS A 55 -0.45 15.19 0.70
N ARG A 56 0.12 16.35 0.35
CA ARG A 56 -0.48 17.31 -0.60
C ARG A 56 0.08 17.20 -2.01
N LYS A 57 1.34 16.77 -2.15
CA LYS A 57 2.10 16.75 -3.42
C LYS A 57 2.59 15.34 -3.81
N GLN A 58 2.29 14.33 -3.00
CA GLN A 58 2.75 12.95 -3.16
C GLN A 58 1.55 12.02 -3.04
N PHE A 59 1.58 10.92 -3.79
CA PHE A 59 0.76 9.75 -3.58
C PHE A 59 1.66 8.62 -3.07
N ASP A 60 1.09 7.68 -2.30
CA ASP A 60 1.85 6.57 -1.73
C ASP A 60 1.50 5.26 -2.43
N GLN A 61 2.53 4.47 -2.72
CA GLN A 61 2.40 3.08 -3.12
C GLN A 61 2.89 2.21 -1.95
N ILE A 62 1.98 1.44 -1.36
CA ILE A 62 2.27 0.61 -0.18
C ILE A 62 2.20 -0.86 -0.58
N ALA A 63 3.31 -1.57 -0.35
CA ALA A 63 3.39 -3.01 -0.54
C ALA A 63 3.71 -3.69 0.80
N LEU A 64 2.92 -4.71 1.13
CA LEU A 64 3.18 -5.55 2.30
C LEU A 64 4.30 -6.55 1.96
N ILE A 65 5.51 -6.30 2.49
CA ILE A 65 6.68 -7.15 2.24
C ILE A 65 6.67 -8.39 3.15
N LYS A 66 6.33 -8.22 4.43
CA LYS A 66 6.32 -9.28 5.44
C LYS A 66 5.38 -8.95 6.61
N GLY A 67 4.76 -9.98 7.18
CA GLY A 67 3.82 -9.86 8.30
C GLY A 67 2.44 -9.45 7.80
N GLY A 68 1.63 -8.86 8.68
CA GLY A 68 0.30 -8.35 8.34
C GLY A 68 0.24 -6.83 8.36
N LEU A 69 -0.72 -6.26 7.64
CA LEU A 69 -0.99 -4.84 7.57
C LEU A 69 -2.49 -4.58 7.71
N THR A 70 -2.84 -3.69 8.63
CA THR A 70 -4.14 -3.00 8.61
C THR A 70 -3.91 -1.56 8.14
N LEU A 71 -4.47 -1.21 7.00
CA LEU A 71 -4.42 0.14 6.43
C LEU A 71 -5.81 0.79 6.53
N VAL A 72 -5.88 1.94 7.20
CA VAL A 72 -7.10 2.73 7.34
C VAL A 72 -6.99 3.97 6.45
N LEU A 73 -7.96 4.17 5.57
CA LEU A 73 -8.01 5.31 4.65
C LEU A 73 -9.29 6.12 4.88
N PHE A 74 -9.14 7.44 4.95
CA PHE A 74 -10.24 8.38 5.17
C PHE A 74 -10.35 9.38 4.02
N ASP A 75 -11.53 9.47 3.40
CA ASP A 75 -11.83 10.41 2.32
C ASP A 75 -12.42 11.73 2.87
N SER A 76 -11.57 12.75 2.90
CA SER A 76 -11.94 14.10 3.33
C SER A 76 -12.57 14.99 2.24
N ARG A 77 -12.76 14.50 1.00
CA ARG A 77 -13.26 15.30 -0.14
C ARG A 77 -14.79 15.56 -0.14
N GLY A 78 -15.48 15.23 0.94
CA GLY A 78 -16.90 15.57 1.14
C GLY A 78 -17.83 14.40 1.41
N ARG A 79 -17.43 13.15 1.13
CA ARG A 79 -18.22 11.95 1.47
C ARG A 79 -17.94 11.38 2.87
N GLN A 80 -16.95 11.95 3.60
CA GLN A 80 -16.49 11.55 4.93
C GLN A 80 -16.52 10.02 5.13
N ARG A 81 -15.81 9.31 4.25
CA ARG A 81 -15.85 7.84 4.20
C ARG A 81 -14.56 7.26 4.73
N THR A 82 -14.67 6.27 5.61
CA THR A 82 -13.53 5.47 6.08
C THR A 82 -13.60 4.07 5.49
N VAL A 83 -12.46 3.56 5.03
CA VAL A 83 -12.29 2.17 4.57
C VAL A 83 -11.11 1.55 5.30
N VAL A 84 -11.26 0.29 5.69
CA VAL A 84 -10.23 -0.49 6.36
C VAL A 84 -9.85 -1.66 5.46
N PHE A 85 -8.56 -1.79 5.18
CA PHE A 85 -7.96 -2.91 4.46
C PHE A 85 -7.12 -3.72 5.44
N THR A 86 -7.29 -5.03 5.43
CA THR A 86 -6.48 -5.94 6.23
C THR A 86 -5.89 -7.01 5.33
N ALA A 87 -4.58 -7.16 5.38
CA ALA A 87 -3.84 -8.22 4.70
C ALA A 87 -3.02 -9.00 5.73
N PRO A 88 -3.11 -10.35 5.75
CA PRO A 88 -2.33 -11.19 6.65
C PRO A 88 -0.86 -11.30 6.24
#